data_AF-A0A381L515-F1
#
_entry.id   AF-A0A381L515-F1
#
_cell.length_a   1.000
_cell.length_b   1.000
_cell.length_c   1.000
_cell.angle_alpha   90.00
_cell.angle_beta   90.00
_cell.angle_gamma   90.00
#
_symmetry.space_group_name_H-M   'P 1'
#
loop_
_entity.id
_entity.type
_entity.pdbx_description
1 polymer ?
#
loop_
_entity_poly.entity_id
_entity_poly.type
_entity_poly.pdbx_seq_one_letter_code
_entity_poly.pdbx_strand_id
1 'polypeptide(L)'
;LRAISLRKLSLKQTYRHDLESFFYVLIVGCMSYGLEKLPELLKTWSSDSHTCFLSKEAAITKNFETMIIDGFLPSFESTKELARTLHEILFGDEQVEYGSPEDPNVLYDPIIEAFKKTLEKLEAYVQDKKENDCIRQDQGAGLKGKRKVQQLSEA
;
A
#
# COMPACT_ATOMS: atom_id res chain seq x y z
N LEU A 1 14.72 20.45 13.88
CA LEU A 1 14.78 19.91 15.28
C LEU A 1 15.50 20.82 16.31
N ARG A 2 15.49 22.17 16.19
CA ARG A 2 15.79 23.11 17.31
C ARG A 2 14.55 23.78 17.94
N ALA A 3 13.37 23.61 17.33
CA ALA A 3 12.15 24.31 17.73
C ALA A 3 11.50 23.76 19.02
N ILE A 4 11.67 22.46 19.30
CA ILE A 4 11.03 21.81 20.45
C ILE A 4 11.66 22.28 21.77
N SER A 5 12.95 22.65 21.77
CA SER A 5 13.65 23.15 22.97
C SER A 5 13.23 24.56 23.40
N LEU A 6 12.50 25.32 22.58
CA LEU A 6 12.27 26.76 22.83
C LEU A 6 10.84 27.13 23.27
N ARG A 7 9.91 26.17 23.45
CA ARG A 7 8.48 26.45 23.75
C ARG A 7 7.88 27.60 22.91
N LYS A 8 8.41 27.80 21.71
CA LYS A 8 7.96 28.77 20.72
C LYS A 8 7.80 28.01 19.43
N LEU A 9 6.55 27.69 19.15
CA LEU A 9 5.93 27.29 17.89
C LEU A 9 4.86 26.27 18.27
N SER A 10 3.60 26.69 18.23
CA SER A 10 2.58 25.79 17.73
C SER A 10 3.18 25.16 16.48
N LEU A 11 3.37 23.83 16.43
CA LEU A 11 3.73 23.14 15.20
C LEU A 11 2.78 23.67 14.13
N LYS A 12 3.29 24.48 13.20
CA LYS A 12 2.43 25.07 12.18
C LYS A 12 1.98 23.87 11.35
N GLN A 13 0.73 23.46 11.50
CA GLN A 13 0.18 22.40 10.66
C GLN A 13 0.39 22.83 9.22
N THR A 14 0.98 21.93 8.44
CA THR A 14 1.29 22.16 7.04
C THR A 14 0.69 21.02 6.24
N TYR A 15 0.45 21.27 4.96
CA TYR A 15 -0.03 20.24 4.05
C TYR A 15 0.90 19.02 4.02
N ARG A 16 2.21 19.20 4.26
CA ARG A 16 3.14 18.07 4.38
C ARG A 16 2.82 17.18 5.58
N HIS A 17 2.51 17.76 6.74
CA HIS A 17 2.08 16.99 7.90
C HIS A 17 0.79 16.21 7.64
N ASP A 18 -0.14 16.79 6.87
CA ASP A 18 -1.36 16.09 6.46
C ASP A 18 -1.05 14.92 5.52
N LEU A 19 -0.12 15.11 4.57
CA LEU A 19 0.33 14.05 3.64
C LEU A 19 1.09 12.92 4.34
N GLU A 20 1.98 13.25 5.28
CA GLU A 20 2.66 12.25 6.13
C GLU A 20 1.65 11.48 6.98
N SER A 21 0.67 12.17 7.57
CA SER A 21 -0.39 11.55 8.35
C SER A 21 -1.26 10.62 7.49
N PHE A 22 -1.61 11.05 6.27
CA PHE A 22 -2.30 10.22 5.29
C PHE A 22 -1.51 8.95 4.97
N PHE A 23 -0.19 9.06 4.78
CA PHE A 23 0.67 7.91 4.51
C PHE A 23 0.69 6.92 5.69
N TYR A 24 0.75 7.42 6.94
CA TYR A 24 0.62 6.54 8.12
C TYR A 24 -0.74 5.83 8.19
N VAL A 25 -1.83 6.51 7.83
CA VAL A 25 -3.16 5.88 7.75
C VAL A 25 -3.19 4.77 6.69
N LEU A 26 -2.59 5.00 5.52
CA LEU A 26 -2.46 3.97 4.48
C LEU A 26 -1.72 2.74 5.01
N ILE A 27 -0.55 2.93 5.62
CA ILE A 27 0.25 1.84 6.21
C ILE A 27 -0.57 1.06 7.24
N VAL A 28 -1.18 1.76 8.20
CA VAL A 28 -2.01 1.13 9.24
C VAL A 28 -3.13 0.33 8.61
N GLY A 29 -3.82 0.88 7.60
CA GLY A 29 -4.86 0.18 6.87
C GLY A 29 -4.35 -1.11 6.23
N CYS A 30 -3.29 -1.03 5.42
CA CYS A 30 -2.73 -2.18 4.69
C CYS A 30 -2.22 -3.31 5.62
N MET A 31 -1.78 -2.97 6.84
CA MET A 31 -1.25 -3.93 7.81
C MET A 31 -2.31 -4.47 8.79
N SER A 32 -3.47 -3.81 8.94
CA SER A 32 -4.42 -4.13 10.01
C SER A 32 -5.88 -4.26 9.59
N TYR A 33 -6.22 -3.96 8.33
CA TYR A 33 -7.61 -4.02 7.87
C TYR A 33 -8.23 -5.40 8.10
N GLY A 34 -9.31 -5.43 8.86
CA GLY A 34 -10.04 -6.66 9.20
C GLY A 34 -9.40 -7.53 10.29
N LEU A 35 -8.29 -7.13 10.89
CA LEU A 35 -7.69 -7.85 12.01
C LEU A 35 -8.37 -7.50 13.34
N GLU A 36 -8.69 -8.51 14.14
CA GLU A 36 -9.15 -8.32 15.53
C GLU A 36 -8.03 -7.86 16.46
N LYS A 37 -6.79 -8.27 16.17
CA LYS A 37 -5.60 -7.93 16.95
C LYS A 37 -4.59 -7.22 16.07
N LEU A 38 -4.21 -6.03 16.50
CA LEU A 38 -3.25 -5.19 15.81
C LEU A 38 -1.83 -5.81 15.85
N PRO A 39 -1.02 -5.69 14.79
CA PRO A 39 0.40 -6.05 14.82
C PRO A 39 1.15 -5.28 15.91
N GLU A 40 2.18 -5.88 16.49
CA GLU A 40 2.91 -5.30 17.64
C GLU A 40 3.55 -3.95 17.32
N LEU A 41 4.06 -3.79 16.09
CA LEU A 41 4.57 -2.51 15.59
C LEU A 41 3.51 -1.41 15.70
N LEU A 42 2.29 -1.68 15.23
CA LEU A 42 1.22 -0.71 15.23
C LEU A 42 0.63 -0.47 16.63
N LYS A 43 0.67 -1.46 17.54
CA LYS A 43 0.37 -1.23 18.96
C LYS A 43 1.36 -0.24 19.56
N THR A 44 2.64 -0.39 19.27
CA THR A 44 3.69 0.55 19.72
C THR A 44 3.40 1.96 19.20
N TRP A 45 2.97 2.09 17.95
CA TRP A 45 2.62 3.37 17.32
C TRP A 45 1.37 4.05 17.88
N SER A 46 0.50 3.29 18.56
CA SER A 46 -0.69 3.81 19.24
C SER A 46 -0.42 4.30 20.67
N SER A 47 0.82 4.16 21.16
CA SER A 47 1.20 4.67 22.47
C SER A 47 1.59 6.15 22.42
N ASP A 48 1.19 6.93 23.42
CA ASP A 48 1.61 8.34 23.60
C ASP A 48 3.00 8.42 24.26
N SER A 49 3.96 7.65 23.77
CA SER A 49 5.29 7.51 24.38
C SER A 49 6.42 7.92 23.42
N HIS A 50 7.58 8.27 23.98
CA HIS A 50 8.80 8.49 23.18
C HIS A 50 9.16 7.25 22.32
N THR A 51 8.79 6.06 22.78
CA THR A 51 8.95 4.80 22.05
C THR A 51 8.15 4.77 20.74
N CYS A 52 6.95 5.36 20.71
CA CYS A 52 6.17 5.49 19.48
C CYS A 52 6.93 6.27 18.41
N PHE A 53 7.52 7.41 18.80
CA PHE A 53 8.31 8.24 17.90
C PHE A 53 9.51 7.46 17.33
N LEU A 54 10.35 6.89 18.20
CA LEU A 54 11.54 6.14 17.77
C LEU A 54 11.18 4.94 16.90
N SER A 55 10.08 4.27 17.20
CA SER A 55 9.59 3.13 16.41
C SER A 55 9.14 3.57 15.02
N LYS A 56 8.37 4.66 14.90
CA LYS A 56 7.96 5.22 13.60
C LYS A 56 9.16 5.68 12.78
N GLU A 57 10.07 6.43 13.41
CA GLU A 57 11.29 6.92 12.75
C GLU A 57 12.13 5.75 12.22
N ALA A 58 12.43 4.74 13.05
CA ALA A 58 13.23 3.60 12.65
C ALA A 58 12.57 2.77 11.53
N ALA A 59 11.25 2.61 11.58
CA ALA A 59 10.51 1.88 10.57
C ALA A 59 10.49 2.64 9.23
N ILE A 60 10.31 3.97 9.23
CA ILE A 60 10.27 4.76 7.99
C ILE A 60 11.67 4.99 7.40
N THR A 61 12.70 5.23 8.22
CA THR A 61 14.01 5.66 7.71
C THR A 61 14.99 4.51 7.46
N LYS A 62 14.93 3.43 8.25
CA LYS A 62 15.97 2.37 8.22
C LYS A 62 15.42 1.02 7.81
N ASN A 63 14.18 0.73 8.17
CA ASN A 63 13.61 -0.62 8.05
C ASN A 63 12.30 -0.62 7.27
N PHE A 64 12.15 0.27 6.28
CA PHE A 64 10.89 0.46 5.59
C PHE A 64 10.41 -0.83 4.91
N GLU A 65 11.27 -1.49 4.14
CA GLU A 65 10.92 -2.75 3.49
C GLU A 65 10.54 -3.84 4.49
N THR A 66 11.36 -4.06 5.51
CA THR A 66 11.20 -5.21 6.42
C THR A 66 10.14 -5.02 7.51
N MET A 67 9.88 -3.77 7.93
CA MET A 67 8.88 -3.48 8.98
C MET A 67 7.54 -3.04 8.41
N ILE A 68 7.53 -2.36 7.26
CA ILE A 68 6.31 -1.83 6.65
C ILE A 68 5.86 -2.71 5.51
N ILE A 69 6.67 -2.86 4.46
CA ILE A 69 6.24 -3.53 3.24
C ILE A 69 5.98 -5.03 3.49
N ASP A 70 6.89 -5.72 4.18
CA ASP A 70 6.70 -7.13 4.55
C ASP A 70 5.54 -7.34 5.54
N GLY A 71 5.13 -6.28 6.25
CA GLY A 71 4.01 -6.28 7.17
C GLY A 71 2.63 -6.12 6.52
N PHE A 72 2.56 -5.81 5.23
CA PHE A 72 1.28 -5.65 4.52
C PHE A 72 0.55 -6.99 4.44
N LEU A 73 -0.77 -6.96 4.65
CA LEU A 73 -1.60 -8.14 4.50
C LEU A 73 -1.64 -8.58 3.02
N PRO A 74 -1.80 -9.89 2.74
CA PRO A 74 -1.80 -10.41 1.37
C PRO A 74 -2.84 -9.75 0.45
N SER A 75 -3.98 -9.30 0.99
CA SER A 75 -5.01 -8.58 0.23
C SER A 75 -4.55 -7.22 -0.30
N PHE A 76 -3.45 -6.69 0.21
CA PHE A 76 -2.88 -5.38 -0.13
C PHE A 76 -1.54 -5.50 -0.87
N GLU A 77 -1.18 -6.67 -1.39
CA GLU A 77 0.08 -6.88 -2.14
C GLU A 77 0.25 -5.86 -3.27
N SER A 78 -0.83 -5.58 -4.01
CA SER A 78 -0.86 -4.61 -5.11
C SER A 78 -0.61 -3.16 -4.68
N THR A 79 -0.71 -2.84 -3.40
CA THR A 79 -0.47 -1.48 -2.86
C THR A 79 0.96 -1.27 -2.35
N LYS A 80 1.80 -2.31 -2.30
CA LYS A 80 3.20 -2.18 -1.84
C LYS A 80 4.01 -1.21 -2.72
N GLU A 81 3.85 -1.30 -4.03
CA GLU A 81 4.50 -0.38 -4.97
C GLU A 81 4.06 1.08 -4.79
N LEU A 82 2.77 1.29 -4.49
CA LEU A 82 2.27 2.62 -4.14
C LEU A 82 2.92 3.11 -2.85
N ALA A 83 2.99 2.28 -1.81
CA ALA A 83 3.60 2.64 -0.54
C ALA A 83 5.08 3.01 -0.68
N ARG A 84 5.86 2.26 -1.48
CA ARG A 84 7.26 2.61 -1.82
C ARG A 84 7.36 3.95 -2.53
N THR A 85 6.51 4.18 -3.53
CA THR A 85 6.52 5.43 -4.29
C THR A 85 6.18 6.63 -3.40
N LEU A 86 5.16 6.51 -2.55
CA LEU A 86 4.79 7.56 -1.60
C LEU A 86 5.89 7.79 -0.55
N HIS A 87 6.54 6.71 -0.10
CA HIS A 87 7.67 6.81 0.82
C HIS A 87 8.82 7.63 0.21
N GLU A 88 9.21 7.33 -1.03
CA GLU A 88 10.24 8.07 -1.75
C GLU A 88 9.86 9.56 -1.92
N ILE A 89 8.61 9.85 -2.29
CA ILE A 89 8.15 11.25 -2.46
C ILE A 89 8.21 12.03 -1.14
N LEU A 90 7.83 11.40 -0.02
CA LEU A 90 7.69 12.08 1.27
C LEU A 90 8.99 12.12 2.09
N PHE A 91 9.87 11.13 1.89
CA PHE A 91 11.04 10.87 2.75
C PHE A 91 12.34 10.58 1.99
N GLY A 92 12.34 10.50 0.64
CA GLY A 92 13.51 10.11 -0.15
C GLY A 92 14.62 11.17 -0.25
N ASP A 93 14.31 12.45 0.01
CA ASP A 93 15.30 13.53 -0.05
C ASP A 93 15.57 14.14 1.34
N GLU A 94 16.80 13.95 1.82
CA GLU A 94 17.33 14.57 3.04
C GLU A 94 17.35 16.12 2.95
N GLN A 95 17.30 16.72 1.74
CA GLN A 95 17.27 18.19 1.57
C GLN A 95 15.90 18.80 1.91
N VAL A 96 14.83 18.00 1.95
CA VAL A 96 13.47 18.43 2.36
C VAL A 96 13.32 18.36 3.89
N GLU A 97 14.42 18.36 4.64
CA GLU A 97 14.43 17.96 6.05
C GLU A 97 13.68 18.87 7.04
N TYR A 98 13.31 20.12 6.69
CA TYR A 98 12.84 21.06 7.74
C TYR A 98 11.59 21.91 7.44
N GLY A 99 10.89 21.69 6.33
CA GLY A 99 9.70 22.47 6.02
C GLY A 99 8.78 21.85 4.99
N SER A 100 7.66 22.53 4.76
CA SER A 100 6.84 22.29 3.58
C SER A 100 7.36 23.14 2.44
N PRO A 101 7.55 22.57 1.24
CA PRO A 101 7.83 23.35 0.05
C PRO A 101 6.83 24.51 -0.12
N GLU A 102 7.27 25.63 -0.72
CA GLU A 102 6.40 26.78 -0.95
C GLU A 102 5.29 26.45 -1.95
N ASP A 103 5.63 25.73 -3.01
CA ASP A 103 4.66 25.18 -3.96
C ASP A 103 4.22 23.78 -3.49
N PRO A 104 2.96 23.58 -3.09
CA PRO A 104 2.49 22.28 -2.63
C PRO A 104 2.37 21.22 -3.74
N ASN A 105 2.33 21.65 -5.02
CA ASN A 105 2.21 20.72 -6.15
C ASN A 105 3.44 19.83 -6.32
N VAL A 106 4.59 20.23 -5.78
CA VAL A 106 5.80 19.40 -5.78
C VAL A 106 5.61 18.09 -5.00
N LEU A 107 4.65 18.04 -4.06
CA LEU A 107 4.24 16.81 -3.40
C LEU A 107 2.92 16.28 -3.93
N TYR A 108 1.93 17.15 -4.20
CA TYR A 108 0.62 16.67 -4.66
C TYR A 108 0.67 16.00 -6.03
N ASP A 109 1.35 16.59 -7.03
CA ASP A 109 1.34 16.05 -8.39
C ASP A 109 2.00 14.66 -8.45
N PRO A 110 3.18 14.41 -7.84
CA PRO A 110 3.76 13.08 -7.79
C PRO A 110 2.89 12.06 -7.04
N ILE A 111 2.22 12.46 -5.96
CA ILE A 111 1.32 11.59 -5.20
C ILE A 111 0.10 11.21 -6.05
N ILE A 112 -0.56 12.18 -6.67
CA ILE A 112 -1.72 11.96 -7.55
C ILE A 112 -1.32 11.04 -8.71
N GLU A 113 -0.16 11.26 -9.31
CA GLU A 113 0.37 10.44 -10.38
C GLU A 113 0.67 9.00 -9.94
N ALA A 114 1.19 8.81 -8.72
CA ALA A 114 1.40 7.49 -8.14
C ALA A 114 0.07 6.73 -7.99
N PHE A 115 -0.98 7.40 -7.49
CA PHE A 115 -2.32 6.80 -7.40
C PHE A 115 -2.89 6.42 -8.77
N LYS A 116 -2.81 7.31 -9.77
CA LYS A 116 -3.29 7.03 -11.14
C LYS A 116 -2.62 5.79 -11.72
N LYS A 117 -1.29 5.71 -11.64
CA LYS A 117 -0.52 4.54 -12.12
C LYS A 117 -0.93 3.25 -11.42
N THR A 118 -1.19 3.30 -10.12
CA THR A 118 -1.65 2.12 -9.38
C THR A 118 -3.05 1.70 -9.81
N LEU A 119 -3.96 2.66 -10.02
CA LEU A 119 -5.32 2.36 -10.52
C LEU A 119 -5.28 1.75 -11.93
N GLU A 120 -4.50 2.32 -12.85
CA GLU A 120 -4.33 1.78 -14.21
C GLU A 120 -3.84 0.33 -14.19
N LYS A 121 -2.86 0.01 -13.33
CA LYS A 121 -2.35 -1.36 -13.15
C LYS A 121 -3.42 -2.30 -12.62
N LEU A 122 -4.21 -1.87 -11.63
CA LEU A 122 -5.30 -2.66 -11.06
C LEU A 122 -6.42 -2.93 -12.06
N GLU A 123 -6.79 -1.91 -12.84
CA GLU A 123 -7.79 -2.03 -13.90
C GLU A 123 -7.33 -3.02 -14.98
N ALA A 124 -6.08 -2.89 -15.44
CA ALA A 124 -5.49 -3.83 -16.40
C ALA A 124 -5.48 -5.26 -15.87
N TYR A 125 -5.09 -5.47 -14.60
CA TYR A 125 -5.11 -6.79 -13.96
C TYR A 125 -6.53 -7.39 -13.90
N VAL A 126 -7.54 -6.58 -13.61
CA VAL A 126 -8.94 -7.03 -13.56
C VAL A 126 -9.45 -7.41 -14.95
N GLN A 127 -9.11 -6.67 -16.00
CA GLN A 127 -9.50 -7.03 -17.37
C GLN A 127 -8.84 -8.34 -17.82
N ASP A 128 -7.53 -8.48 -17.61
CA ASP A 128 -6.79 -9.68 -17.98
C ASP A 128 -7.32 -10.94 -17.26
N LYS A 129 -7.70 -10.81 -15.99
CA LYS A 129 -8.35 -11.90 -15.24
C LYS A 129 -9.71 -12.28 -15.82
N LYS A 130 -10.55 -11.30 -16.20
CA LYS A 130 -11.86 -11.57 -16.82
C LYS A 130 -11.70 -12.30 -18.15
N GLU A 131 -10.78 -11.86 -19.01
CA GLU A 131 -10.52 -12.50 -20.29
C GLU A 131 -10.05 -13.95 -20.12
N ASN A 132 -9.12 -14.19 -19.20
CA ASN A 132 -8.63 -15.54 -18.88
C ASN A 132 -9.72 -16.47 -18.32
N ASP A 133 -10.61 -15.95 -17.46
CA ASP A 133 -11.72 -16.73 -16.91
C ASP A 133 -12.79 -17.05 -17.98
N CYS A 134 -13.06 -16.11 -18.90
CA CYS A 134 -13.94 -16.34 -20.05
C CYS A 134 -13.41 -17.44 -20.99
N ILE A 135 -12.11 -17.41 -21.31
CA ILE A 135 -11.47 -18.44 -22.16
C ILE A 135 -11.57 -19.83 -21.52
N ARG A 136 -11.37 -19.93 -20.20
CA ARG A 136 -11.46 -21.21 -19.46
C ARG A 136 -12.87 -21.80 -19.45
N GLN A 137 -13.90 -20.95 -19.40
CA GLN A 137 -15.30 -21.40 -19.46
C GLN A 137 -15.67 -21.96 -20.84
N ASP A 138 -15.17 -21.37 -21.92
CA ASP A 138 -15.42 -21.82 -23.29
C ASP A 138 -14.75 -23.17 -23.60
N GLN A 139 -13.52 -23.38 -23.13
CA GLN A 139 -12.82 -24.67 -23.29
C GLN A 139 -13.41 -25.81 -22.44
N GLY A 140 -14.06 -25.50 -21.31
CA GLY A 140 -14.73 -26.48 -20.46
C GLY A 140 -16.05 -27.03 -21.02
N ALA A 141 -16.70 -26.29 -21.93
CA ALA A 141 -17.97 -26.70 -22.54
C ALA A 141 -17.78 -27.68 -23.74
N GLY A 142 -16.62 -27.65 -24.41
CA GLY A 142 -16.35 -28.43 -25.63
C GLY A 142 -16.14 -29.94 -25.46
N LEU A 143 -15.98 -30.46 -24.24
CA LEU A 143 -15.59 -31.86 -23.98
C LEU A 143 -16.73 -32.79 -23.48
N LYS A 144 -17.97 -32.30 -23.33
CA LYS A 144 -19.08 -33.10 -22.75
C LYS A 144 -19.93 -33.89 -23.75
N GLY A 145 -19.64 -33.87 -25.05
CA GLY A 145 -20.46 -34.56 -26.05
C GLY A 145 -19.65 -35.41 -27.01
N LYS A 146 -19.31 -36.66 -26.64
CA LYS A 146 -19.07 -37.81 -27.55
C LYS A 146 -18.63 -39.05 -26.77
N ARG A 147 -19.57 -39.75 -26.12
CA ARG A 147 -19.48 -41.21 -25.91
C ARG A 147 -20.89 -41.79 -25.95
N LYS A 148 -21.35 -42.15 -27.16
CA LYS A 148 -22.54 -42.97 -27.36
C LYS A 148 -22.07 -44.32 -27.90
N VAL A 149 -22.11 -45.30 -26.99
CA VAL A 149 -22.52 -46.70 -27.15
C VAL A 149 -22.13 -47.40 -28.46
N GLN A 150 -21.31 -48.45 -28.33
CA GLN A 150 -21.41 -49.61 -29.21
C GLN A 150 -21.54 -50.85 -28.33
N GLN A 151 -22.76 -51.40 -28.32
CA GLN A 151 -23.10 -52.65 -27.69
C GLN A 151 -22.63 -53.83 -28.56
N LEU A 152 -22.10 -54.81 -27.84
CA LEU A 152 -22.02 -56.26 -28.06
C LEU A 152 -22.90 -56.85 -29.19
N SER A 153 -22.23 -57.54 -30.11
CA SER A 153 -22.60 -58.81 -30.76
C SER A 153 -21.32 -59.27 -31.50
N GLU A 154 -20.85 -60.51 -31.58
CA GLU A 154 -21.44 -61.86 -31.61
C GLU A 154 -20.35 -62.85 -31.10
N ALA A 155 -20.75 -63.87 -30.33
CA ALA A 155 -20.75 -65.32 -30.67
C ALA A 155 -19.40 -66.04 -30.47
#